data_AF-A0AAD5U0U7-F1
#
_entry.id   AF-A0AAD5U0U7-F1
#
_cell.length_a   1.000
_cell.length_b   1.000
_cell.length_c   1.000
_cell.angle_alpha   90.00
_cell.angle_beta   90.00
_cell.angle_gamma   90.00
#
_symmetry.space_group_name_H-M   'P 1'
#
loop_
_entity.id
_entity.type
_entity.pdbx_description
1 polymer ?
#
loop_
_entity_poly.entity_id
_entity_poly.type
_entity_poly.pdbx_seq_one_letter_code
_entity_poly.pdbx_strand_id
1 'polypeptide(L)'
;MIHEQSVITAEDFLTNQLDLEKQAKKLFKSDSNKCAITEKKKNQKIYVCLTCSKENTPSGLELFNKRDFKCDCGNYKMKNSCELFKKDLLSSEDFETNVYNHNFCGKYCYCDTAYDVENDVMFQCLFCQDW
;
A
#
# COMPACT_ATOMS: atom_id res chain seq x y z
N MET A 1 25.73 32.62 -5.48
CA MET A 1 25.53 31.71 -4.34
C MET A 1 26.00 30.35 -4.81
N ILE A 2 27.11 29.86 -4.25
CA ILE A 2 27.68 28.56 -4.63
C ILE A 2 26.81 27.51 -3.96
N HIS A 3 26.16 26.65 -4.75
CA HIS A 3 25.52 25.45 -4.22
C HIS A 3 26.63 24.55 -3.66
N GLU A 4 26.74 24.52 -2.34
CA GLU A 4 27.60 23.60 -1.63
C GLU A 4 27.08 22.18 -1.92
N GLN A 5 27.76 21.48 -2.84
CA GLN A 5 27.48 20.06 -3.05
C GLN A 5 27.88 19.35 -1.77
N SER A 6 26.90 18.80 -1.05
CA SER A 6 27.17 18.00 0.14
C SER A 6 28.02 16.81 -0.26
N VAL A 7 29.31 16.84 0.06
CA VAL A 7 30.21 15.72 -0.16
C VAL A 7 29.86 14.66 0.88
N ILE A 8 29.35 13.52 0.43
CA ILE A 8 29.09 12.34 1.26
C ILE A 8 30.17 11.31 0.98
N THR A 9 30.72 10.68 2.01
CA THR A 9 31.65 9.57 1.81
C THR A 9 30.89 8.29 1.46
N ALA A 10 31.58 7.33 0.84
CA ALA A 10 30.99 6.02 0.59
C ALA A 10 30.58 5.33 1.90
N GLU A 11 31.33 5.53 2.98
CA GLU A 11 31.02 5.00 4.31
C GLU A 11 29.76 5.63 4.91
N ASP A 12 29.60 6.95 4.81
CA ASP A 12 28.40 7.66 5.25
C ASP A 12 27.16 7.20 4.47
N PHE A 13 27.30 7.00 3.16
CA PHE A 13 26.20 6.49 2.32
C PHE A 13 25.76 5.09 2.76
N LEU A 14 26.71 4.17 2.95
CA LEU A 14 26.42 2.81 3.41
C LEU A 14 25.78 2.81 4.80
N THR A 15 26.30 3.64 5.71
CA THR A 15 25.77 3.79 7.07
C THR A 15 24.32 4.29 7.04
N ASN A 16 24.05 5.31 6.24
CA ASN A 16 22.70 5.85 6.07
C ASN A 16 21.75 4.81 5.47
N GLN A 17 22.19 4.07 4.45
CA GLN A 17 21.36 3.02 3.85
C GLN A 17 21.01 1.93 4.87
N LEU A 18 21.99 1.48 5.65
CA LEU A 18 21.78 0.46 6.69
C LEU A 18 20.81 0.94 7.78
N ASP A 19 20.89 2.21 8.17
CA ASP A 19 19.96 2.75 9.17
C ASP A 19 18.54 2.87 8.61
N LEU A 20 18.38 3.32 7.36
CA LEU A 20 17.09 3.35 6.68
C LEU A 20 16.46 1.95 6.58
N GLU A 21 17.24 0.94 6.18
CA GLU A 21 16.77 -0.44 6.14
C GLU A 21 16.37 -0.96 7.53
N LYS A 22 17.13 -0.60 8.57
CA LYS A 22 16.82 -0.96 9.96
C LYS A 22 15.54 -0.30 10.45
N GLN A 23 15.32 0.97 10.13
CA GLN A 23 14.08 1.68 10.44
C GLN A 23 12.89 1.07 9.68
N ALA A 24 13.05 0.78 8.39
CA ALA A 24 12.03 0.14 7.58
C ALA A 24 11.64 -1.23 8.15
N LYS A 25 12.61 -2.08 8.52
CA LYS A 25 12.34 -3.40 9.13
C LYS A 25 11.59 -3.32 10.47
N LYS A 26 11.71 -2.22 11.21
CA LYS A 26 10.93 -2.00 12.44
C LYS A 26 9.48 -1.63 12.14
N LEU A 27 9.24 -0.85 11.10
CA LEU A 27 7.92 -0.37 10.71
C LEU A 27 7.13 -1.44 9.93
N PHE A 28 7.79 -2.09 8.97
CA PHE A 28 7.20 -3.10 8.10
C PHE A 28 7.55 -4.49 8.64
N LYS A 29 6.53 -5.22 9.12
CA LYS A 29 6.68 -6.60 9.64
C LYS A 29 6.91 -7.64 8.54
N SER A 30 6.88 -7.23 7.28
CA SER A 30 6.88 -8.11 6.10
C SER A 30 8.20 -8.05 5.35
N ASP A 31 8.63 -9.20 4.83
CA ASP A 31 9.70 -9.27 3.83
C ASP A 31 9.30 -8.49 2.57
N SER A 32 10.13 -7.52 2.18
CA SER A 32 9.91 -6.68 0.99
C SER A 32 10.04 -7.47 -0.32
N ASN A 33 10.67 -8.63 -0.28
CA ASN A 33 10.87 -9.50 -1.46
C ASN A 33 9.71 -10.49 -1.68
N LYS A 34 8.63 -10.39 -0.90
CA LYS A 34 7.49 -11.29 -1.00
C LYS A 34 6.18 -10.53 -1.13
N CYS A 35 5.38 -10.92 -2.11
CA CYS A 35 4.03 -10.40 -2.26
C CYS A 35 3.12 -10.94 -1.15
N ALA A 36 2.27 -10.09 -0.57
CA ALA A 36 1.34 -10.49 0.49
C ALA A 36 0.34 -11.57 0.05
N ILE A 37 0.10 -11.71 -1.26
CA ILE A 37 -0.81 -12.71 -1.81
C ILE A 37 -0.31 -14.15 -1.59
N THR A 38 1.01 -14.38 -1.60
CA THR A 38 1.59 -15.71 -1.39
C THR A 38 1.62 -16.10 0.09
N GLU A 39 1.71 -15.12 0.99
CA GLU A 39 1.79 -15.34 2.43
C GLU A 39 0.42 -15.40 3.12
N LYS A 40 -0.69 -15.32 2.37
CA LYS A 40 -2.08 -15.31 2.90
C LYS A 40 -2.26 -14.34 4.08
N LYS A 41 -1.69 -13.13 3.98
CA LYS A 41 -1.75 -12.16 5.08
C LYS A 41 -3.18 -11.70 5.31
N LYS A 42 -3.63 -11.88 6.54
CA LYS A 42 -4.98 -11.48 6.98
C LYS A 42 -5.10 -9.99 7.29
N ASN A 43 -4.00 -9.27 7.49
CA ASN A 43 -3.98 -7.84 7.80
C ASN A 43 -2.85 -7.19 7.03
N GLN A 44 -3.18 -6.33 6.07
CA GLN A 44 -2.16 -5.62 5.30
C GLN A 44 -2.58 -4.19 5.02
N LYS A 45 -1.58 -3.32 4.98
CA LYS A 45 -1.73 -1.92 4.58
C LYS A 45 -1.94 -1.86 3.07
N ILE A 46 -2.93 -1.09 2.62
CA ILE A 46 -3.33 -1.07 1.22
C ILE A 46 -2.92 0.27 0.60
N TYR A 47 -2.53 0.22 -0.66
CA TYR A 47 -2.16 1.39 -1.44
C TYR A 47 -2.95 1.35 -2.74
N VAL A 48 -3.49 2.51 -3.14
CA VAL A 48 -4.26 2.67 -4.37
C VAL A 48 -3.59 3.74 -5.22
N CYS A 49 -3.33 3.43 -6.48
CA CYS A 49 -2.91 4.44 -7.44
C CYS A 49 -4.17 5.09 -8.02
N LEU A 50 -4.46 6.35 -7.65
CA LEU A 50 -5.65 7.01 -8.15
C LEU A 50 -5.55 7.33 -9.65
N THR A 51 -4.33 7.43 -10.20
CA THR A 51 -4.07 7.52 -11.64
C THR A 51 -4.49 6.26 -12.39
N CYS A 52 -4.35 5.08 -11.78
CA CYS A 52 -4.79 3.81 -12.35
C CYS A 52 -6.24 3.47 -11.98
N SER A 53 -6.83 4.23 -11.05
CA SER A 53 -8.23 4.11 -10.66
C SER A 53 -9.14 4.88 -11.63
N LYS A 54 -10.46 4.72 -11.48
CA LYS A 54 -11.44 5.40 -12.34
C LYS A 54 -11.34 6.93 -12.30
N GLU A 55 -10.83 7.50 -11.21
CA GLU A 55 -10.80 8.96 -11.02
C GLU A 55 -9.64 9.66 -11.74
N ASN A 56 -8.62 8.92 -12.20
CA ASN A 56 -7.44 9.45 -12.91
C ASN A 56 -6.78 10.68 -12.22
N THR A 57 -6.85 10.77 -10.90
CA THR A 57 -6.19 11.85 -10.16
C THR A 57 -4.71 11.49 -9.93
N PRO A 58 -3.76 12.39 -10.20
CA PRO A 58 -2.33 12.12 -10.02
C PRO A 58 -1.96 12.11 -8.54
N SER A 59 -2.27 11.00 -7.86
CA SER A 59 -1.85 10.74 -6.48
C SER A 59 -1.97 9.26 -6.13
N GLY A 60 -1.09 8.80 -5.24
CA GLY A 60 -1.27 7.54 -4.53
C GLY A 60 -2.06 7.79 -3.24
N LEU A 61 -3.06 6.98 -2.97
CA LEU A 61 -3.81 6.99 -1.72
C LEU A 61 -3.33 5.83 -0.86
N GLU A 62 -2.83 6.16 0.33
CA GLU A 62 -2.57 5.19 1.38
C GLU A 62 -3.89 4.90 2.12
N LEU A 63 -4.28 3.63 2.13
CA LEU A 63 -5.37 3.13 2.95
C LEU A 63 -4.80 2.46 4.20
N PHE A 64 -5.56 2.56 5.29
CA PHE A 64 -5.26 1.82 6.52
C PHE A 64 -5.38 0.29 6.30
N ASN A 65 -5.00 -0.49 7.31
CA ASN A 65 -4.96 -1.95 7.22
C ASN A 65 -6.34 -2.54 6.93
N LYS A 66 -6.51 -3.31 5.86
CA LYS A 66 -7.71 -4.13 5.62
C LYS A 66 -7.48 -5.59 5.94
N ARG A 67 -8.55 -6.26 6.37
CA ARG A 67 -8.61 -7.69 6.61
C ARG A 67 -9.00 -8.46 5.37
N ASP A 68 -8.32 -9.58 5.16
CA ASP A 68 -8.60 -10.54 4.08
C ASP A 68 -8.65 -9.91 2.68
N PHE A 69 -8.04 -8.74 2.52
CA PHE A 69 -7.86 -8.09 1.22
C PHE A 69 -6.64 -8.69 0.52
N LYS A 70 -6.70 -8.88 -0.79
CA LYS A 70 -5.62 -9.45 -1.60
C LYS A 70 -5.06 -8.41 -2.56
N CYS A 71 -3.75 -8.39 -2.73
CA CYS A 71 -3.10 -7.44 -3.63
C CYS A 71 -3.53 -7.69 -5.09
N ASP A 72 -3.90 -6.64 -5.82
CA ASP A 72 -4.23 -6.73 -7.25
C ASP A 72 -3.00 -6.68 -8.17
N CYS A 73 -1.79 -6.44 -7.62
CA CYS A 73 -0.57 -6.31 -8.43
C CYS A 73 -0.34 -7.54 -9.32
N GLY A 74 -0.29 -7.32 -10.64
CA GLY A 74 0.00 -8.38 -11.61
C GLY A 74 -1.15 -9.35 -11.90
N ASN A 75 -2.35 -9.10 -11.37
CA ASN A 75 -3.53 -9.90 -11.72
C ASN A 75 -4.19 -9.42 -13.02
N TYR A 76 -5.29 -10.07 -13.42
CA TYR A 76 -6.01 -9.76 -14.67
C TYR A 76 -6.63 -8.35 -14.73
N LYS A 77 -6.74 -7.65 -13.59
CA LYS A 77 -7.24 -6.25 -13.54
C LYS A 77 -6.15 -5.25 -13.91
N MET A 78 -4.88 -5.66 -13.95
CA MET A 78 -3.74 -4.79 -14.25
C MET A 78 -3.10 -5.14 -15.60
N LYS A 79 -2.65 -4.11 -16.31
CA LYS A 79 -1.89 -4.28 -17.56
C LYS A 79 -0.46 -4.77 -17.32
N ASN A 80 0.11 -4.42 -16.16
CA ASN A 80 1.50 -4.68 -15.82
C ASN A 80 1.61 -5.95 -14.95
N SER A 81 2.68 -6.72 -15.17
CA SER A 81 3.02 -7.89 -14.34
C SER A 81 3.63 -7.49 -12.99
N CYS A 82 3.41 -8.30 -11.96
CA CYS A 82 4.08 -8.14 -10.67
C CYS A 82 5.52 -8.69 -10.74
N GLU A 83 6.48 -7.97 -10.14
CA GLU A 83 7.88 -8.43 -10.04
C GLU A 83 8.10 -9.39 -8.87
N LEU A 84 7.24 -9.33 -7.84
CA LEU A 84 7.34 -10.16 -6.63
C LEU A 84 6.47 -11.42 -6.68
N PHE A 85 5.60 -11.53 -7.68
CA PHE A 85 4.63 -12.61 -7.80
C PHE A 85 4.41 -13.03 -9.26
N LYS A 86 4.44 -14.34 -9.51
CA LYS A 86 4.12 -14.92 -10.82
C LYS A 86 2.70 -15.46 -10.81
N LYS A 87 1.86 -14.93 -11.71
CA LYS A 87 0.43 -15.25 -11.86
C LYS A 87 0.10 -16.74 -11.95
N ASP A 88 1.01 -17.54 -12.50
CA ASP A 88 0.81 -18.97 -12.75
C ASP A 88 0.61 -19.80 -11.47
N LEU A 89 0.82 -19.18 -10.30
CA LEU A 89 0.67 -19.79 -8.98
C LEU A 89 -0.72 -19.60 -8.34
N LEU A 90 -1.64 -18.81 -8.94
CA LEU A 90 -2.96 -18.52 -8.37
C LEU A 90 -4.08 -18.64 -9.41
N SER A 91 -5.28 -19.06 -8.95
CA SER A 91 -6.47 -19.13 -9.82
C SER A 91 -7.15 -17.75 -9.94
N SER A 92 -8.07 -17.60 -10.89
CA SER A 92 -8.90 -16.38 -10.99
C SER A 92 -9.73 -16.15 -9.73
N GLU A 93 -10.20 -17.22 -9.10
CA GLU A 93 -11.01 -17.20 -7.86
C GLU A 93 -10.22 -16.59 -6.69
N ASP A 94 -8.88 -16.66 -6.72
CA ASP A 94 -8.07 -16.02 -5.72
C ASP A 94 -8.24 -14.49 -5.71
N PHE A 95 -8.71 -13.85 -6.78
CA PHE A 95 -8.79 -12.38 -6.87
C PHE A 95 -10.21 -11.80 -6.78
N GLU A 96 -11.24 -12.65 -6.68
CA GLU A 96 -12.65 -12.22 -6.70
C GLU A 96 -13.22 -11.87 -5.32
N THR A 97 -12.45 -12.05 -4.24
CA THR A 97 -12.92 -11.85 -2.87
C THR A 97 -12.84 -10.41 -2.33
N ASN A 98 -12.14 -9.52 -3.04
CA ASN A 98 -11.94 -8.14 -2.58
C ASN A 98 -13.22 -7.31 -2.71
N VAL A 99 -13.53 -6.53 -1.68
CA VAL A 99 -14.59 -5.52 -1.68
C VAL A 99 -13.97 -4.13 -1.76
N TYR A 100 -14.38 -3.36 -2.77
CA TYR A 100 -13.90 -1.99 -3.01
C TYR A 100 -15.05 -1.01 -2.70
N ASN A 101 -15.00 -0.37 -1.54
CA ASN A 101 -15.95 0.66 -1.12
C ASN A 101 -15.40 2.08 -1.43
N HIS A 102 -16.07 3.13 -0.95
CA HIS A 102 -15.66 4.52 -1.17
C HIS A 102 -14.30 4.90 -0.56
N ASN A 103 -13.70 4.06 0.31
CA ASN A 103 -12.33 4.25 0.77
C ASN A 103 -11.34 4.33 -0.39
N PHE A 104 -11.58 3.56 -1.46
CA PHE A 104 -10.71 3.55 -2.63
C PHE A 104 -10.79 4.85 -3.46
N CYS A 105 -11.66 5.79 -3.06
CA CYS A 105 -11.78 7.15 -3.56
C CYS A 105 -11.36 8.20 -2.51
N GLY A 106 -10.71 7.80 -1.41
CA GLY A 106 -10.27 8.72 -0.36
C GLY A 106 -11.38 9.21 0.56
N LYS A 107 -12.55 8.56 0.55
CA LYS A 107 -13.71 8.90 1.36
C LYS A 107 -13.99 7.83 2.40
N TYR A 108 -14.51 8.22 3.54
CA TYR A 108 -14.68 7.34 4.69
C TYR A 108 -15.97 7.65 5.44
N CYS A 109 -16.31 6.73 6.35
CA CYS A 109 -17.50 6.74 7.18
C CYS A 109 -18.79 6.74 6.33
N TYR A 110 -19.94 6.57 7.00
CA TYR A 110 -21.24 6.69 6.35
C TYR A 110 -21.49 8.11 5.77
N CYS A 111 -20.68 9.10 6.16
CA CYS A 111 -20.77 10.46 5.66
C CYS A 111 -20.05 10.68 4.32
N ASP A 112 -19.36 9.67 3.76
CA ASP A 112 -18.70 9.72 2.44
C ASP A 112 -17.80 10.96 2.26
N THR A 113 -17.01 11.27 3.30
CA THR A 113 -16.16 12.47 3.35
C THR A 113 -14.69 12.10 3.48
N ALA A 114 -13.79 12.98 3.02
CA ALA A 114 -12.35 12.80 3.19
C ALA A 114 -11.96 12.83 4.68
N TYR A 115 -10.91 12.10 5.04
CA TYR A 115 -10.39 12.07 6.41
C TYR A 115 -9.50 13.28 6.69
N ASP A 116 -9.81 14.02 7.75
CA ASP A 116 -8.95 15.08 8.29
C ASP A 116 -8.09 14.53 9.44
N VAL A 117 -6.80 14.32 9.17
CA VAL A 117 -5.85 13.73 10.14
C VAL A 117 -5.67 14.58 11.40
N GLU A 118 -5.92 15.89 11.33
CA GLU A 118 -5.73 16.80 12.47
C GLU A 118 -6.96 16.84 13.39
N ASN A 119 -8.15 16.69 12.82
CA ASN A 119 -9.41 16.93 13.53
C ASN A 119 -10.24 15.67 13.76
N ASP A 120 -10.07 14.62 12.96
CA ASP A 120 -10.90 13.42 12.99
C ASP A 120 -10.24 12.25 13.73
N VAL A 121 -11.07 11.44 14.39
CA VAL A 121 -10.69 10.14 14.96
C VAL A 121 -11.52 9.07 14.29
N MET A 122 -10.86 8.08 13.68
CA MET A 122 -11.52 6.99 12.96
C MET A 122 -11.40 5.66 13.69
N PHE A 123 -12.42 4.82 13.56
CA PHE A 123 -12.42 3.45 14.06
C PHE A 123 -12.81 2.49 12.95
N GLN A 124 -12.03 1.45 12.73
CA GLN A 124 -12.35 0.47 11.71
C GLN A 124 -13.57 -0.39 12.13
N CYS A 125 -14.62 -0.39 11.32
CA CYS A 125 -15.75 -1.28 11.49
C CYS A 125 -15.36 -2.74 11.18
N LEU A 126 -15.68 -3.66 12.09
CA LEU A 126 -15.36 -5.08 11.89
C LEU A 126 -16.17 -5.76 10.78
N PHE A 127 -17.33 -5.21 10.41
CA PHE A 127 -18.23 -5.81 9.43
C PHE A 127 -17.97 -5.31 8.02
N CYS A 128 -18.03 -3.99 7.81
CA CYS A 128 -17.81 -3.40 6.48
C CYS A 128 -16.35 -3.07 6.19
N GLN A 129 -15.48 -3.09 7.21
CA GLN A 129 -14.07 -2.70 7.11
C GLN A 129 -13.84 -1.28 6.57
N ASP A 130 -14.86 -0.44 6.72
CA ASP A 130 -14.77 1.02 6.57
C ASP A 130 -14.23 1.64 7.88
N TRP A 131 -13.89 2.92 7.82
CA TRP A 131 -13.36 3.71 8.93
C TRP A 131 -14.24 4.90 9.25
#